data_AF-A0A0A7X8A3-F1
#
_entry.id   AF-A0A0A7X8A3-F1
#
_cell.length_a   1.000
_cell.length_b   1.000
_cell.length_c   1.000
_cell.angle_alpha   90.00
_cell.angle_beta   90.00
_cell.angle_gamma   90.00
#
_symmetry.space_group_name_H-M   'P 1'
#
loop_
_entity.id
_entity.type
_entity.pdbx_description
1 polymer ?
#
loop_
_entity_poly.entity_id
_entity_poly.type
_entity_poly.pdbx_seq_one_letter_code
_entity_poly.pdbx_strand_id
1 'polypeptide(L)'
;TPANPLNTPPHIKPEWYFLFAYAILRSIPNKLGGVLALILSILILAIIPLLHTSKQRSMMFRPLSQCLFWILVANLLTLTWIGG
;
A
#
# COMPACT_ATOMS: atom_id res chain seq x y z
N THR A 1 -9.03 -1.34 -28.47
CA THR A 1 -8.45 -2.37 -29.36
C THR A 1 -8.42 -3.68 -28.62
N PRO A 2 -8.46 -4.84 -29.31
CA PRO A 2 -8.31 -6.14 -28.67
C PRO A 2 -6.94 -6.31 -28.00
N ALA A 3 -6.84 -7.16 -26.98
CA ALA A 3 -5.57 -7.49 -26.34
C ALA A 3 -4.61 -8.16 -27.34
N ASN A 4 -3.35 -7.75 -27.34
CA ASN A 4 -2.30 -8.35 -28.17
C ASN A 4 -1.18 -8.90 -27.27
N PRO A 5 -0.99 -10.24 -27.20
CA PRO A 5 0.00 -10.85 -26.32
C PRO A 5 1.46 -10.57 -26.72
N LEU A 6 1.71 -10.08 -27.95
CA LEU A 6 3.04 -9.75 -28.45
C LEU A 6 3.38 -8.25 -28.34
N ASN A 7 2.43 -7.41 -27.89
CA ASN A 7 2.64 -5.96 -27.82
C ASN A 7 2.27 -5.43 -26.42
N THR A 8 3.29 -4.99 -25.68
CA THR A 8 3.12 -4.37 -24.37
C THR A 8 3.06 -2.85 -24.51
N PRO A 9 1.99 -2.18 -24.03
CA PRO A 9 1.94 -0.73 -24.01
C PRO A 9 3.10 -0.13 -23.19
N PRO A 10 3.65 1.03 -23.58
CA PRO A 10 4.82 1.62 -22.92
C PRO A 10 4.57 2.04 -21.45
N HIS A 11 3.34 2.38 -21.09
CA HIS A 11 2.95 2.77 -19.72
C HIS A 11 1.89 1.82 -19.16
N ILE A 12 2.23 0.54 -19.02
CA ILE A 12 1.34 -0.45 -18.41
C ILE A 12 1.23 -0.21 -16.90
N LYS A 13 0.00 0.01 -16.43
CA LYS A 13 -0.33 0.17 -15.01
C LYS A 13 -1.69 -0.44 -14.70
N PRO A 14 -1.91 -0.89 -13.45
CA PRO A 14 -3.20 -1.41 -13.03
C PRO A 14 -4.21 -0.28 -12.79
N GLU A 15 -5.43 -0.64 -12.38
CA GLU A 15 -6.44 0.31 -11.93
C GLU A 15 -5.98 1.11 -10.71
N TRP A 16 -6.56 2.30 -10.54
CA TRP A 16 -6.09 3.31 -9.59
C TRP A 16 -6.03 2.81 -8.13
N TYR A 17 -6.97 1.95 -7.72
CA TYR A 17 -7.03 1.40 -6.36
C TYR A 17 -5.93 0.36 -6.07
N PHE A 18 -5.21 -0.12 -7.08
CA PHE A 18 -4.05 -1.00 -6.92
C PHE A 18 -2.70 -0.26 -6.96
N LEU A 19 -2.69 1.04 -7.27
CA LEU A 19 -1.44 1.78 -7.50
C LEU A 19 -0.53 1.82 -6.27
N PHE A 20 -1.09 1.88 -5.05
CA PHE A 20 -0.28 1.88 -3.83
C PHE A 20 0.52 0.57 -3.66
N ALA A 21 -0.12 -0.57 -3.91
CA ALA A 21 0.50 -1.89 -3.82
C ALA A 21 1.49 -2.12 -4.98
N TYR A 22 1.17 -1.60 -6.17
CA TYR A 22 2.06 -1.61 -7.33
C TYR A 22 3.33 -0.79 -7.08
N ALA A 23 3.22 0.37 -6.45
CA ALA A 23 4.38 1.15 -6.04
C ALA A 23 5.28 0.39 -5.05
N ILE A 24 4.69 -0.28 -4.05
CA ILE A 24 5.43 -1.13 -3.09
C ILE A 24 6.17 -2.27 -3.83
N LEU A 25 5.49 -2.96 -4.74
CA LEU A 25 6.08 -4.03 -5.56
C LEU A 25 7.31 -3.56 -6.34
N ARG A 26 7.21 -2.40 -7.01
CA ARG A 26 8.30 -1.82 -7.81
C ARG A 26 9.44 -1.23 -6.98
N SER A 27 9.20 -0.92 -5.70
CA SER A 27 10.22 -0.33 -4.82
C SER A 27 11.32 -1.31 -4.42
N ILE A 28 11.10 -2.62 -4.60
CA ILE A 28 12.05 -3.67 -4.20
C ILE A 28 12.70 -4.24 -5.47
N PRO A 29 14.03 -4.12 -5.65
CA PRO A 29 14.76 -4.61 -6.82
C PRO A 29 15.00 -6.13 -6.77
N ASN A 30 14.03 -6.91 -6.27
CA ASN A 30 14.07 -8.36 -6.19
C ASN A 30 12.67 -8.93 -6.46
N LYS A 31 12.58 -9.93 -7.34
CA LYS A 31 11.29 -10.51 -7.75
C LYS A 31 10.53 -11.14 -6.58
N LEU A 32 11.20 -11.96 -5.76
CA LEU A 32 10.58 -12.64 -4.63
C LEU A 32 10.26 -11.65 -3.50
N GLY A 33 11.19 -10.75 -3.19
CA GLY A 33 11.00 -9.71 -2.18
C GLY A 33 9.83 -8.78 -2.49
N GLY A 34 9.69 -8.35 -3.74
CA GLY A 34 8.58 -7.52 -4.19
C GLY A 34 7.22 -8.22 -4.04
N VAL A 35 7.12 -9.48 -4.45
CA VAL A 35 5.88 -10.26 -4.32
C VAL A 35 5.51 -10.47 -2.84
N LEU A 36 6.48 -10.79 -2.00
CA LEU A 36 6.25 -10.92 -0.55
C LEU A 36 5.80 -9.58 0.06
N ALA A 37 6.42 -8.46 -0.30
CA ALA A 37 6.04 -7.15 0.21
C ALA A 37 4.62 -6.74 -0.24
N LEU A 38 4.23 -7.04 -1.48
CA LEU A 38 2.87 -6.82 -1.96
C LEU A 38 1.85 -7.59 -1.12
N ILE A 39 2.09 -8.88 -0.89
CA ILE A 39 1.20 -9.71 -0.08
C ILE A 39 1.15 -9.19 1.37
N LEU A 40 2.30 -8.88 1.95
CA LEU A 40 2.41 -8.34 3.31
C LEU A 40 1.73 -6.99 3.46
N SER A 41 1.70 -6.15 2.43
CA SER A 41 1.02 -4.84 2.47
C SER A 41 -0.49 -4.96 2.74
N ILE A 42 -1.09 -6.11 2.42
CA ILE A 42 -2.49 -6.42 2.70
C ILE A 42 -2.60 -7.24 3.99
N LEU A 43 -1.75 -8.28 4.16
CA LEU A 43 -1.80 -9.16 5.34
C LEU A 43 -1.49 -8.43 6.65
N ILE A 44 -0.75 -7.31 6.62
CA ILE A 44 -0.48 -6.50 7.81
C ILE A 44 -1.77 -6.06 8.53
N LEU A 45 -2.89 -5.93 7.80
CA LEU A 45 -4.20 -5.60 8.38
C LEU A 45 -4.68 -6.64 9.39
N ALA A 46 -4.38 -7.92 9.17
CA ALA A 46 -4.74 -9.00 10.10
C ALA A 46 -3.96 -8.94 11.42
N ILE A 47 -2.78 -8.29 11.41
CA ILE A 47 -1.89 -8.17 12.57
C ILE A 47 -2.24 -6.92 13.41
N ILE A 48 -2.98 -5.95 12.84
CA ILE A 48 -3.36 -4.69 13.54
C ILE A 48 -3.97 -4.94 14.94
N PRO A 49 -4.89 -5.89 15.16
CA PRO A 49 -5.46 -6.12 16.49
C PRO A 49 -4.41 -6.52 17.53
N LEU A 50 -3.38 -7.25 17.12
CA LEU A 50 -2.29 -7.70 18.00
C LEU A 50 -1.31 -6.57 18.33
N LEU A 51 -1.22 -5.54 17.47
CA LEU A 51 -0.35 -4.38 17.67
C LEU A 51 -1.00 -3.28 18.52
N HIS A 52 -2.25 -3.47 18.97
CA HIS A 52 -2.94 -2.47 19.78
C HIS A 52 -2.38 -2.41 21.21
N THR A 53 -1.55 -1.41 21.49
CA THR A 53 -0.90 -1.23 22.80
C THR A 53 -1.61 -0.25 23.74
N SER A 54 -2.60 0.49 23.25
CA SER A 54 -3.26 1.52 24.05
C SER A 54 -4.34 0.93 24.94
N LYS A 55 -4.57 1.57 26.09
CA LYS A 55 -5.70 1.27 26.96
C LYS A 55 -7.03 1.82 26.41
N GLN A 56 -6.97 2.77 25.47
CA GLN A 56 -8.14 3.38 24.84
C GLN A 56 -8.34 2.82 23.42
N ARG A 57 -9.52 2.23 23.19
CA ARG A 57 -9.88 1.62 21.89
C ARG A 57 -9.92 2.63 20.75
N SER A 58 -10.51 3.80 20.96
CA SER A 58 -10.62 4.86 19.94
C SER A 58 -9.39 5.77 19.92
N MET A 59 -9.11 6.37 18.77
CA MET A 59 -8.10 7.41 18.61
C MET A 59 -8.61 8.82 18.98
N MET A 60 -9.90 9.00 19.28
CA MET A 60 -10.53 10.31 19.53
C MET A 60 -9.80 11.16 20.59
N PHE A 61 -9.28 10.53 21.65
CA PHE A 61 -8.56 11.22 22.73
C PHE A 61 -7.05 10.97 22.71
N ARG A 62 -6.50 10.59 21.55
CA ARG A 62 -5.07 10.23 21.37
C ARG A 62 -4.42 11.08 20.26
N PRO A 63 -4.03 12.34 20.54
CA PRO A 63 -3.53 13.26 19.52
C PRO A 63 -2.34 12.71 18.72
N LEU A 64 -1.38 12.06 19.39
CA LEU A 64 -0.23 11.44 18.72
C LEU A 64 -0.65 10.33 17.75
N SER A 65 -1.61 9.48 18.15
CA SER A 65 -2.11 8.40 17.28
C SER A 65 -2.93 8.93 16.10
N GLN A 66 -3.68 10.03 16.28
CA GLN A 66 -4.35 10.71 15.17
C GLN A 66 -3.35 11.26 14.15
N CYS A 67 -2.29 11.92 14.62
CA CYS A 67 -1.23 12.43 13.74
C CYS A 67 -0.59 11.30 12.92
N LEU A 68 -0.21 10.19 13.57
CA LEU A 68 0.35 9.02 12.89
C LEU A 68 -0.62 8.38 11.89
N PHE A 69 -1.91 8.34 12.20
CA PHE A 69 -2.93 7.85 11.27
C PHE A 69 -3.01 8.73 10.02
N TRP A 70 -3.00 10.06 10.16
CA TRP A 70 -3.00 10.97 9.02
C TRP A 70 -1.72 10.91 8.20
N ILE A 71 -0.56 10.69 8.84
CA ILE A 71 0.69 10.40 8.14
C ILE A 71 0.58 9.11 7.32
N LEU A 72 -0.02 8.04 7.87
CA LEU A 72 -0.28 6.80 7.13
C LEU A 72 -1.18 7.04 5.91
N VAL A 73 -2.27 7.79 6.06
CA VAL A 73 -3.18 8.14 4.95
C VAL A 73 -2.43 8.95 3.89
N ALA A 74 -1.66 9.97 4.28
CA ALA A 74 -0.85 10.75 3.35
C ALA A 74 0.17 9.88 2.62
N ASN A 75 0.82 8.93 3.31
CA ASN A 75 1.75 8.00 2.69
C ASN A 75 1.08 7.08 1.65
N LEU A 76 -0.14 6.59 1.91
CA LEU A 76 -0.91 5.80 0.94
C LEU A 76 -1.27 6.62 -0.30
N LEU A 77 -1.61 7.91 -0.13
CA LEU A 77 -1.83 8.82 -1.26
C LEU A 77 -0.55 9.03 -2.07
N THR A 78 0.59 9.24 -1.40
CA THR A 78 1.90 9.36 -2.06
C THR A 78 2.28 8.09 -2.83
N LEU A 79 2.05 6.90 -2.26
CA LEU A 79 2.28 5.63 -2.95
C LEU A 79 1.38 5.46 -4.18
N THR A 80 0.12 5.89 -4.07
CA THR A 80 -0.83 5.88 -5.20
C THR A 80 -0.35 6.81 -6.32
N TRP A 81 0.16 7.99 -5.97
CA TRP A 81 0.72 8.95 -6.91
C TRP A 81 1.99 8.42 -7.60
N ILE A 82 2.93 7.84 -6.86
CA ILE A 82 4.16 7.23 -7.40
C ILE A 82 3.86 5.97 -8.24
N GLY A 83 2.78 5.26 -7.92
CA GLY A 83 2.33 4.08 -8.65
C GLY A 83 1.77 4.40 -10.03
N GLY A 84 1.17 5.58 -10.19
CA GLY A 84 0.51 6.05 -11.42
C GLY A 84 1.46 6.37 -12.56
#